data_AF-A0AA44II05-F1
#
_entry.id   AF-A0AA44II05-F1
#
_cell.length_a   1.000
_cell.length_b   1.000
_cell.length_c   1.000
_cell.angle_alpha   90.00
_cell.angle_beta   90.00
_cell.angle_gamma   90.00
#
_symmetry.space_group_name_H-M   'P 1'
#
loop_
_entity.id
_entity.type
_entity.pdbx_description
1 polymer ?
#
loop_
_entity_poly.entity_id
_entity_poly.type
_entity_poly.pdbx_seq_one_letter_code
_entity_poly.pdbx_strand_id
1 'polypeptide(L)'
;MKYINKYSFLFCLFGLQGFNGLNGDPLDFLYFGFFSFLGNIWWYKLGDCEDERFICNKHKAGYIALRVCLPLAIVASVLIRLYTVDILTLYRLQLLILSISFALAANLWAFLTYRFDVGV
;
A
#
# COMPACT_ATOMS: atom_id res chain seq x y z
N MET A 1 -10.50 -7.17 15.85
CA MET A 1 -10.79 -6.49 14.56
C MET A 1 -12.11 -7.04 14.07
N LYS A 2 -13.24 -6.32 14.24
CA LYS A 2 -14.57 -6.83 13.85
C LYS A 2 -14.60 -7.25 12.37
N TYR A 3 -14.79 -8.55 12.14
CA TYR A 3 -15.03 -9.25 10.88
C TYR A 3 -14.70 -8.46 9.61
N ILE A 4 -13.43 -8.51 9.18
CA ILE A 4 -13.10 -8.14 7.80
C ILE A 4 -13.80 -9.15 6.88
N ASN A 5 -14.59 -8.66 5.93
CA ASN A 5 -15.31 -9.52 5.01
C ASN A 5 -14.30 -10.18 4.04
N LYS A 6 -14.48 -11.49 3.79
CA LYS A 6 -13.68 -12.24 2.81
C LYS A 6 -13.61 -11.54 1.45
N TYR A 7 -14.67 -10.83 1.05
CA TYR A 7 -14.76 -10.13 -0.23
C TYR A 7 -14.20 -8.70 -0.22
N SER A 8 -13.72 -8.19 0.93
CA SER A 8 -13.16 -6.83 1.02
C SER A 8 -11.90 -6.63 0.16
N PHE A 9 -11.24 -7.69 -0.31
CA PHE A 9 -10.14 -7.55 -1.28
C PHE A 9 -10.64 -7.08 -2.65
N LEU A 10 -11.92 -7.26 -3.00
CA LEU A 10 -12.47 -6.86 -4.30
C LEU A 10 -12.43 -5.33 -4.52
N PHE A 11 -12.37 -4.55 -3.44
CA PHE A 11 -12.13 -3.10 -3.53
C PHE A 11 -10.78 -2.75 -4.18
N CYS A 12 -9.84 -3.69 -4.25
CA CYS A 12 -8.63 -3.60 -5.06
C CYS A 12 -8.93 -3.28 -6.54
N LEU A 13 -10.07 -3.73 -7.08
CA LEU A 13 -10.43 -3.49 -8.47
C LEU A 13 -10.62 -2.00 -8.79
N PHE A 14 -11.02 -1.18 -7.81
CA PHE A 14 -11.05 0.28 -7.99
C PHE A 14 -9.67 0.86 -8.27
N GLY A 15 -8.60 0.15 -7.91
CA GLY A 15 -7.24 0.56 -8.26
C GLY A 15 -6.96 0.56 -9.76
N LEU A 16 -7.71 -0.19 -10.56
CA LEU A 16 -7.59 -0.16 -12.02
C LEU A 16 -8.00 1.19 -12.61
N GLN A 17 -8.82 1.98 -11.90
CA GLN A 17 -9.13 3.35 -12.32
C GLN A 17 -7.88 4.23 -12.39
N GLY A 18 -6.80 3.88 -11.67
CA GLY A 18 -5.53 4.60 -11.71
C GLY A 18 -4.88 4.68 -13.09
N PHE A 19 -5.21 3.76 -14.01
CA PHE A 19 -4.73 3.83 -15.39
C PHE A 19 -5.27 5.03 -16.17
N ASN A 20 -6.41 5.60 -15.77
CA ASN A 20 -6.93 6.83 -16.37
C ASN A 20 -5.95 8.00 -16.19
N GLY A 21 -5.11 7.98 -15.14
CA GLY A 21 -4.09 8.98 -14.90
C GLY A 21 -3.00 9.07 -15.97
N LEU A 22 -2.90 8.10 -16.90
CA LEU A 22 -1.95 8.18 -18.03
C LEU A 22 -2.30 9.30 -19.02
N ASN A 23 -3.58 9.42 -19.36
CA ASN A 23 -4.08 10.37 -20.37
C ASN A 23 -5.08 11.40 -19.82
N GLY A 24 -5.59 11.18 -18.60
CA GLY A 24 -6.63 11.97 -17.94
C GLY A 24 -6.10 12.85 -16.80
N ASP A 25 -6.84 12.95 -15.70
CA ASP A 25 -6.47 13.74 -14.52
C ASP A 25 -5.32 13.04 -13.76
N PRO A 26 -4.19 13.73 -13.46
CA PRO A 26 -3.14 13.18 -12.62
C PRO A 26 -3.63 12.60 -11.28
N LEU A 27 -4.69 13.16 -10.69
CA LEU A 27 -5.26 12.70 -9.42
C LEU A 27 -5.79 11.26 -9.52
N ASP A 28 -6.13 10.79 -10.71
CA ASP A 28 -6.55 9.40 -10.91
C ASP A 28 -5.47 8.41 -10.45
N PHE A 29 -4.17 8.76 -10.49
CA PHE A 29 -3.12 7.90 -9.97
C PHE A 29 -3.24 7.56 -8.48
N LEU A 30 -3.96 8.36 -7.69
CA LEU A 30 -4.24 8.06 -6.29
C LEU A 30 -5.12 6.82 -6.13
N TYR A 31 -5.93 6.46 -7.14
CA TYR A 31 -6.72 5.23 -7.11
C TYR A 31 -5.85 3.98 -6.98
N PHE A 32 -4.59 3.98 -7.42
CA PHE A 32 -3.70 2.84 -7.16
C PHE A 32 -3.53 2.54 -5.66
N GLY A 33 -3.81 3.49 -4.77
CA GLY A 33 -3.91 3.25 -3.33
C GLY A 33 -4.94 2.17 -2.96
N PHE A 34 -6.00 1.96 -3.76
CA PHE A 34 -6.97 0.88 -3.55
C PHE A 34 -6.34 -0.52 -3.67
N PHE A 35 -5.19 -0.68 -4.31
CA PHE A 35 -4.46 -1.95 -4.27
C PHE A 35 -4.01 -2.35 -2.86
N SER A 36 -4.01 -1.43 -1.89
CA SER A 36 -3.85 -1.75 -0.46
C SER A 36 -4.91 -2.71 0.08
N PHE A 37 -6.10 -2.79 -0.54
CA PHE A 37 -7.16 -3.71 -0.13
C PHE A 37 -6.82 -5.18 -0.35
N LEU A 38 -5.78 -5.51 -1.13
CA LEU A 38 -5.23 -6.87 -1.17
C LEU A 38 -4.76 -7.35 0.20
N GLY A 39 -4.36 -6.43 1.08
CA GLY A 39 -3.98 -6.68 2.46
C GLY A 39 -5.10 -7.34 3.27
N ASN A 40 -6.36 -7.13 2.89
CA ASN A 40 -7.50 -7.75 3.54
C ASN A 40 -7.52 -9.28 3.42
N ILE A 41 -6.82 -9.86 2.44
CA ILE A 41 -6.64 -11.32 2.35
C ILE A 41 -5.90 -11.83 3.60
N TRP A 42 -4.90 -11.12 4.06
CA TRP A 42 -4.11 -11.48 5.24
C TRP A 42 -4.86 -11.17 6.53
N TRP A 43 -5.51 -10.00 6.59
CA TRP A 43 -6.33 -9.63 7.74
C TRP A 43 -7.52 -10.58 7.94
N TYR A 44 -8.14 -11.05 6.87
CA TYR A 44 -9.20 -12.06 6.93
C TYR A 44 -8.69 -13.38 7.52
N LYS A 45 -7.48 -13.82 7.14
CA LYS A 45 -6.88 -15.05 7.67
C LYS A 45 -6.49 -14.96 9.15
N LEU A 46 -6.16 -13.76 9.65
CA LEU A 46 -5.84 -13.53 11.06
C LEU A 46 -7.06 -13.66 11.98
N GLY A 47 -8.28 -13.41 11.46
CA GLY A 47 -9.50 -13.50 12.27
C GLY A 47 -9.54 -12.48 13.41
N ASP A 48 -10.28 -12.80 14.47
CA ASP A 48 -10.44 -11.95 15.66
C ASP A 48 -9.52 -12.45 16.79
N CYS A 49 -8.23 -12.15 16.66
CA CYS A 49 -7.21 -12.45 17.66
C CYS A 49 -6.62 -11.13 18.18
N GLU A 50 -7.33 -10.44 19.08
CA GLU A 50 -6.80 -9.23 19.73
C GLU A 50 -6.17 -9.58 21.09
N ASP A 51 -5.01 -10.22 21.05
CA ASP A 51 -4.15 -10.45 22.21
C ASP A 51 -2.96 -9.46 22.22
N GLU A 52 -2.32 -9.25 23.39
CA GLU A 52 -1.17 -8.35 23.51
C GLU A 52 -0.02 -8.73 22.55
N ARG A 53 0.17 -10.03 22.31
CA ARG A 53 1.14 -10.55 21.34
C ARG A 53 0.83 -10.09 19.91
N PHE A 54 -0.45 -10.15 19.52
CA PHE A 54 -0.88 -9.71 18.19
C PHE A 54 -0.63 -8.21 17.99
N ILE A 55 -0.92 -7.39 19.01
CA ILE A 55 -0.66 -5.95 18.97
C ILE A 55 0.84 -5.66 18.79
N CYS A 56 1.69 -6.36 19.54
CA CYS A 56 3.15 -6.24 19.41
C CYS A 56 3.63 -6.62 18.00
N ASN A 57 3.14 -7.74 17.48
CA ASN A 57 3.46 -8.22 16.12
C ASN A 57 3.01 -7.23 15.05
N LYS A 58 1.80 -6.66 15.18
CA LYS A 58 1.25 -5.67 14.25
C LYS A 58 2.07 -4.38 14.24
N HIS A 59 2.51 -3.89 15.39
CA HIS A 59 3.41 -2.72 15.46
C HIS A 59 4.77 -3.01 14.82
N LYS A 60 5.38 -4.16 15.13
CA LYS A 60 6.64 -4.59 14.53
C LYS A 60 6.54 -4.69 13.00
N ALA A 61 5.47 -5.30 12.50
CA ALA A 61 5.19 -5.41 11.07
C ALA A 61 5.01 -4.04 10.41
N GLY A 62 4.26 -3.13 11.04
CA GLY A 62 4.04 -1.77 10.55
C GLY A 62 5.33 -0.97 10.47
N TYR A 63 6.17 -1.05 11.52
CA TYR A 63 7.47 -0.41 11.54
C TYR A 63 8.39 -0.91 10.41
N ILE A 64 8.45 -2.23 10.18
CA ILE A 64 9.26 -2.80 9.09
C ILE A 64 8.71 -2.35 7.73
N ALA A 65 7.39 -2.41 7.53
CA ALA A 65 6.77 -2.02 6.27
C ALA A 65 7.06 -0.56 5.93
N LEU A 66 6.90 0.36 6.88
CA LEU A 66 7.24 1.77 6.69
C LEU A 66 8.73 1.99 6.47
N ARG A 67 9.59 1.29 7.22
CA ARG A 67 11.05 1.41 7.08
C ARG A 67 11.57 0.94 5.72
N VAL A 68 10.85 0.03 5.05
CA VAL A 68 11.19 -0.42 3.69
C VAL A 68 10.57 0.51 2.64
N CYS A 69 9.28 0.79 2.72
CA CYS A 69 8.56 1.49 1.66
C CYS A 69 8.79 3.01 1.66
N LEU A 70 8.97 3.65 2.82
CA LEU A 70 9.16 5.10 2.89
C LEU A 70 10.50 5.54 2.25
N PRO A 71 11.65 4.91 2.52
CA PRO A 71 12.89 5.25 1.82
C PRO A 71 12.80 4.99 0.32
N LEU A 72 12.15 3.92 -0.11
CA LEU A 72 11.93 3.64 -1.54
C LEU A 72 11.11 4.76 -2.20
N ALA A 73 10.04 5.21 -1.56
CA ALA A 73 9.23 6.33 -2.06
C ALA A 73 10.06 7.62 -2.17
N ILE A 74 10.82 7.96 -1.12
CA ILE A 74 11.66 9.17 -1.10
C ILE A 74 12.74 9.10 -2.18
N VAL A 75 13.46 7.98 -2.29
CA VAL A 75 14.51 7.80 -3.29
C VAL A 75 13.92 7.90 -4.70
N ALA A 76 12.79 7.24 -4.96
CA ALA A 76 12.10 7.35 -6.24
C ALA A 76 11.69 8.80 -6.56
N SER A 77 11.14 9.52 -5.58
CA SER A 77 10.77 10.94 -5.71
C SER A 77 11.97 11.86 -5.98
N VAL A 78 13.16 11.52 -5.47
CA VAL A 78 14.39 12.27 -5.81
C VAL A 78 14.85 11.91 -7.22
N LEU A 79 14.83 10.62 -7.58
CA LEU A 79 15.27 10.13 -8.88
C LEU A 79 14.43 10.67 -10.04
N ILE A 80 13.13 10.93 -9.85
CA ILE A 80 12.32 11.54 -10.93
C ILE A 80 12.82 12.92 -11.35
N ARG A 81 13.55 13.64 -10.48
CA ARG A 81 14.14 14.95 -10.82
C ARG A 81 15.28 14.85 -11.84
N LEU A 82 15.81 13.65 -12.07
CA LEU A 82 16.84 13.41 -13.10
C LEU A 82 16.26 13.45 -14.52
N TYR A 83 14.94 13.32 -14.68
CA TYR A 83 14.28 13.43 -15.97
C TYR A 83 14.03 14.88 -16.34
N THR A 84 14.36 15.25 -17.58
CA THR A 84 14.11 16.58 -18.17
C THR A 84 12.74 16.62 -18.85
N VAL A 85 11.70 16.27 -18.11
CA VAL A 85 10.29 16.33 -18.57
C VAL A 85 9.59 17.57 -18.01
N ASP A 86 8.43 17.90 -18.54
CA ASP A 86 7.62 19.01 -18.05
C ASP A 86 7.08 18.75 -16.62
N ILE A 87 6.69 19.83 -15.95
CA ILE A 87 6.24 19.81 -14.55
C ILE A 87 5.00 18.95 -14.35
N LEU A 88 4.08 18.92 -15.33
CA LEU A 88 2.86 18.11 -15.21
C LEU A 88 3.19 16.62 -15.24
N THR A 89 4.13 16.22 -16.09
CA THR A 89 4.64 14.84 -16.14
C THR A 89 5.35 14.46 -14.83
N LEU A 90 6.18 15.35 -14.26
CA LEU A 90 6.80 15.13 -12.94
C LEU A 90 5.76 14.96 -11.83
N TYR A 91 4.70 15.78 -11.84
CA TYR A 91 3.59 15.68 -10.88
C TYR A 91 2.84 14.35 -11.00
N ARG A 92 2.53 13.90 -12.23
CA ARG A 92 1.93 12.58 -12.50
C ARG A 92 2.77 11.44 -11.92
N LEU A 93 4.07 11.44 -12.20
CA LEU A 93 5.01 10.45 -11.68
C LEU A 93 5.09 10.47 -10.16
N GLN A 94 5.05 11.65 -9.55
CA GLN A 94 5.08 11.78 -8.09
C GLN A 94 3.82 11.18 -7.45
N LEU A 95 2.64 11.44 -7.99
CA LEU A 95 1.40 10.85 -7.50
C LEU A 95 1.40 9.31 -7.65
N LEU A 96 1.90 8.82 -8.78
CA LEU A 96 2.08 7.38 -9.04
C LEU A 96 3.01 6.73 -8.01
N ILE A 97 4.18 7.34 -7.75
CA ILE A 97 5.14 6.84 -6.75
C ILE A 97 4.50 6.77 -5.36
N LEU A 98 3.79 7.83 -4.96
CA LEU A 98 3.16 7.90 -3.65
C LEU A 98 2.05 6.84 -3.49
N SER A 99 1.16 6.71 -4.47
CA SER A 99 0.03 5.78 -4.39
C SER A 99 0.48 4.32 -4.40
N ILE A 100 1.44 3.96 -5.25
CA ILE A 100 2.01 2.61 -5.30
C ILE A 100 2.80 2.31 -4.03
N SER A 101 3.63 3.23 -3.55
CA SER A 101 4.42 3.02 -2.32
C SER A 101 3.51 2.83 -1.10
N PHE A 102 2.41 3.59 -1.02
CA PHE A 102 1.39 3.41 0.01
C PHE A 102 0.73 2.02 -0.08
N ALA A 103 0.29 1.63 -1.27
CA ALA A 103 -0.33 0.32 -1.48
C ALA A 103 0.62 -0.83 -1.09
N LEU A 104 1.90 -0.73 -1.48
CA LEU A 104 2.93 -1.68 -1.10
C LEU A 104 3.13 -1.74 0.42
N ALA A 105 3.23 -0.59 1.09
CA ALA A 105 3.41 -0.52 2.53
C ALA A 105 2.24 -1.17 3.30
N ALA A 106 1.00 -0.84 2.90
CA ALA A 106 -0.20 -1.39 3.53
C ALA A 106 -0.31 -2.92 3.33
N ASN A 107 0.00 -3.41 2.13
CA ASN A 107 0.00 -4.84 1.83
C ASN A 107 1.11 -5.57 2.60
N LEU A 108 2.32 -5.01 2.64
CA LEU A 108 3.45 -5.57 3.37
C LEU A 108 3.19 -5.61 4.88
N TRP A 109 2.56 -4.58 5.43
CA TRP A 109 2.16 -4.55 6.83
C TRP A 109 1.19 -5.69 7.16
N ALA A 110 0.14 -5.87 6.35
CA ALA A 110 -0.84 -6.93 6.54
C ALA A 110 -0.20 -8.32 6.45
N PHE A 111 0.64 -8.54 5.42
CA PHE A 111 1.36 -9.78 5.23
C PHE A 111 2.31 -10.11 6.38
N LEU A 112 3.15 -9.15 6.80
CA LEU A 112 4.10 -9.34 7.90
C LEU A 112 3.39 -9.57 9.23
N THR A 113 2.25 -8.92 9.46
CA THR A 113 1.46 -9.16 10.68
C THR A 113 0.97 -10.61 10.70
N TYR A 114 0.36 -11.08 9.61
CA TYR A 114 -0.04 -12.49 9.47
C TYR A 114 1.15 -13.44 9.68
N ARG A 115 2.29 -13.11 9.07
CA ARG A 115 3.51 -13.91 9.16
C ARG A 115 4.02 -14.06 10.60
N PHE A 116 4.14 -12.95 11.33
CA PHE A 116 4.66 -12.95 12.70
C PHE A 116 3.71 -13.61 13.69
N ASP A 117 2.42 -13.58 13.41
CA ASP A 117 1.41 -14.13 14.30
C ASP A 117 1.25 -15.64 14.14
N VAL A 118 1.18 -16.10 12.89
CA VAL A 118 1.00 -17.53 12.56
C VAL A 118 2.34 -18.29 12.59
N GLY A 119 3.49 -17.60 12.55
CA GLY A 119 4.82 -18.20 12.69
C GLY A 119 5.32 -18.94 11.44
N VAL A 120 4.85 -18.54 10.25
CA VAL A 120 5.22 -19.13 8.94
C VAL A 120 6.27 -18.29 8.21
#